data_AF-A0A319CE28-F1
#
_entry.id   AF-A0A319CE28-F1
#
_cell.length_a   1.000
_cell.length_b   1.000
_cell.length_c   1.000
_cell.angle_alpha   90.00
_cell.angle_beta   90.00
_cell.angle_gamma   90.00
#
_symmetry.space_group_name_H-M   'P 1'
#
loop_
_entity.id
_entity.type
_entity.pdbx_description
1 polymer ?
#
loop_
_entity_poly.entity_id
_entity_poly.type
_entity_poly.pdbx_seq_one_letter_code
_entity_poly.pdbx_strand_id
1 'polypeptide(L)'
;MPSPTLSPQPTTGYIHNLTSEQSTKLRQTWSIILYLINNHDDTTADSTTGPTAAGLTSALATHHLPPLDTVQPILDTLPRHPLPSLRAGLLSLAKHDSPDTLLLRFLRARKWSVPAATAMLLRAIHFRHTQDIDAQILATTELDALYEATAQPPQTPPIPGAIGATTVQTTATDSQAFLDQMRMGKAIVHGTDRQGRPVMLVRVRLHQPGQQSEAVVTRFILHMIETVRLTLVDPVETAVCSLCYILDDAIRRG
;
A
#
# COMPACT_ATOMS: atom_id res chain seq x y z
N MET A 1 15.10 -6.70 44.77
CA MET A 1 14.47 -7.80 44.00
C MET A 1 14.27 -7.29 42.57
N PRO A 2 14.73 -7.99 41.53
CA PRO A 2 14.40 -7.60 40.16
C PRO A 2 12.90 -7.84 39.93
N SER A 3 12.19 -6.80 39.46
CA SER A 3 10.78 -6.88 39.09
C SER A 3 10.56 -7.98 38.05
N PRO A 4 9.47 -8.77 38.13
CA PRO A 4 9.18 -9.76 37.11
C PRO A 4 8.96 -9.05 35.77
N THR A 5 9.82 -9.34 34.81
CA THR A 5 9.61 -8.98 33.41
C THR A 5 8.31 -9.62 32.94
N LEU A 6 7.25 -8.81 32.79
CA LEU A 6 6.02 -9.25 32.15
C LEU A 6 6.39 -9.85 30.79
N SER A 7 6.03 -11.12 30.59
CA SER A 7 6.02 -11.71 29.26
C SER A 7 5.18 -10.82 28.33
N PRO A 8 5.65 -10.50 27.11
CA PRO A 8 4.90 -9.66 26.20
C PRO A 8 3.55 -10.34 25.93
N GLN A 9 2.46 -9.68 26.31
CA GLN A 9 1.11 -10.13 25.99
C GLN A 9 1.01 -10.34 24.47
N PRO A 10 0.43 -11.44 23.99
CA PRO A 10 0.28 -11.67 22.57
C PRO A 10 -0.56 -10.54 21.98
N THR A 11 0.02 -9.78 21.06
CA THR A 11 -0.65 -8.64 20.43
C THR A 11 -1.87 -9.14 19.66
N THR A 12 -3.06 -8.69 20.05
CA THR A 12 -4.32 -9.01 19.36
C THR A 12 -4.45 -8.20 18.08
N GLY A 13 -5.34 -8.61 17.18
CA GLY A 13 -5.64 -7.87 15.95
C GLY A 13 -5.02 -8.43 14.69
N TYR A 14 -4.42 -9.61 14.77
CA TYR A 14 -3.88 -10.37 13.65
C TYR A 14 -4.78 -11.57 13.38
N ILE A 15 -4.75 -12.11 12.16
CA ILE A 15 -5.71 -13.13 11.71
C ILE A 15 -5.79 -14.36 12.64
N HIS A 16 -4.67 -14.74 13.26
CA HIS A 16 -4.59 -15.86 14.20
C HIS A 16 -4.91 -15.50 15.67
N ASN A 17 -5.13 -14.22 15.98
CA ASN A 17 -5.35 -13.72 17.34
C ASN A 17 -6.31 -12.52 17.34
N LEU A 18 -7.57 -12.75 16.97
CA LEU A 18 -8.64 -11.75 17.02
C LEU A 18 -9.53 -11.96 18.25
N THR A 19 -9.88 -10.86 18.93
CA THR A 19 -10.98 -10.89 19.91
C THR A 19 -12.33 -11.02 19.21
N SER A 20 -13.38 -11.39 19.94
CA SER A 20 -14.74 -11.46 19.38
C SER A 20 -15.18 -10.11 18.78
N GLU A 21 -14.85 -9.00 19.44
CA GLU A 21 -15.16 -7.65 18.93
C GLU A 21 -14.40 -7.34 17.64
N GLN A 22 -13.10 -7.65 17.59
CA GLN A 22 -12.26 -7.44 16.41
C GLN A 22 -12.74 -8.28 15.21
N SER A 23 -13.14 -9.53 15.47
CA SER A 23 -13.73 -10.42 14.48
C SER A 23 -15.05 -9.86 13.92
N THR A 24 -15.90 -9.30 14.79
CA THR A 24 -17.13 -8.61 14.36
C THR A 24 -16.81 -7.40 13.48
N LYS A 25 -15.82 -6.59 13.84
CA LYS A 25 -15.41 -5.41 13.07
C LYS A 25 -14.86 -5.78 11.69
N LEU A 26 -14.06 -6.85 11.60
CA LEU A 26 -13.60 -7.40 10.31
C LEU A 26 -14.79 -7.82 9.43
N ARG A 27 -15.77 -8.54 10.00
CA ARG A 27 -17.00 -8.92 9.27
C ARG A 27 -17.82 -7.71 8.83
N GLN A 28 -17.94 -6.68 9.66
CA GLN A 28 -18.63 -5.43 9.29
C GLN A 28 -17.94 -4.75 8.10
N THR A 29 -16.60 -4.65 8.12
CA THR A 29 -15.83 -4.12 6.99
C THR A 29 -16.07 -4.93 5.72
N TRP A 30 -16.04 -6.26 5.79
CA TRP A 30 -16.34 -7.13 4.64
C TRP A 30 -17.75 -6.96 4.10
N SER A 31 -18.75 -6.95 4.98
CA SER A 31 -20.15 -6.77 4.58
C SER A 31 -20.35 -5.45 3.83
N ILE A 32 -19.74 -4.37 4.31
CA ILE A 32 -19.76 -3.08 3.62
C ILE A 32 -19.06 -3.16 2.27
N ILE A 33 -17.84 -3.71 2.20
CA ILE A 33 -17.07 -3.79 0.95
C ILE A 33 -17.81 -4.63 -0.10
N LEU A 34 -18.34 -5.79 0.29
CA LEU A 34 -19.09 -6.65 -0.62
C LEU A 34 -20.39 -5.98 -1.08
N TYR A 35 -21.09 -5.27 -0.21
CA TYR A 35 -22.24 -4.46 -0.60
C TYR A 35 -21.84 -3.40 -1.63
N LEU A 36 -20.74 -2.68 -1.40
CA LEU A 36 -20.23 -1.68 -2.33
C LEU A 36 -19.82 -2.32 -3.67
N ILE A 37 -19.10 -3.44 -3.67
CA ILE A 37 -18.74 -4.18 -4.90
C ILE A 37 -20.00 -4.62 -5.67
N ASN A 38 -21.04 -5.09 -4.99
CA ASN A 38 -22.21 -5.63 -5.67
C ASN A 38 -23.16 -4.55 -6.22
N ASN A 39 -23.14 -3.33 -5.68
CA ASN A 39 -24.11 -2.28 -6.00
C ASN A 39 -23.49 -0.99 -6.55
N HIS A 40 -22.20 -0.78 -6.29
CA HIS A 40 -21.44 0.44 -6.56
C HIS A 40 -19.96 0.11 -6.86
N ASP A 41 -19.68 -0.95 -7.64
CA ASP A 41 -18.29 -1.33 -7.97
C ASP A 41 -17.55 -0.19 -8.67
N ASP A 42 -18.29 0.50 -9.55
CA ASP A 42 -17.82 1.63 -10.31
C ASP A 42 -18.51 2.90 -9.79
N THR A 43 -17.76 3.74 -9.10
CA THR A 43 -18.22 5.06 -8.67
C THR A 43 -17.51 6.12 -9.50
N THR A 44 -18.11 6.49 -10.64
CA THR A 44 -17.64 7.59 -11.48
C THR A 44 -18.15 8.93 -10.95
N ALA A 45 -17.52 10.04 -11.36
CA ALA A 45 -17.94 11.39 -10.93
C ALA A 45 -19.41 11.71 -11.28
N ASP A 46 -19.96 11.08 -12.31
CA ASP A 46 -21.33 11.29 -12.80
C ASP A 46 -22.34 10.26 -12.25
N SER A 47 -21.94 9.39 -11.32
CA SER A 47 -22.82 8.35 -10.76
C SER A 47 -23.98 8.98 -9.98
N THR A 48 -25.21 8.87 -10.51
CA THR A 48 -26.43 9.47 -9.93
C THR A 48 -26.99 8.68 -8.75
N THR A 49 -26.62 7.40 -8.63
CA THR A 49 -27.04 6.49 -7.54
C THR A 49 -25.83 6.07 -6.69
N GLY A 50 -25.47 6.91 -5.72
CA GLY A 50 -24.45 6.57 -4.72
C GLY A 50 -25.00 5.69 -3.58
N PRO A 51 -24.12 5.07 -2.77
CA PRO A 51 -24.56 4.31 -1.61
C PRO A 51 -25.25 5.21 -0.59
N THR A 52 -26.23 4.65 0.11
CA THR A 52 -26.97 5.35 1.15
C THR A 52 -26.67 4.77 2.53
N ALA A 53 -26.87 5.56 3.58
CA ALA A 53 -26.72 5.08 4.95
C ALA A 53 -27.66 3.90 5.26
N ALA A 54 -28.89 3.94 4.72
CA ALA A 54 -29.85 2.86 4.84
C ALA A 54 -29.37 1.58 4.15
N GLY A 55 -28.80 1.70 2.94
CA GLY A 55 -28.23 0.57 2.21
C GLY A 55 -27.10 -0.12 2.97
N LEU A 56 -26.16 0.66 3.50
CA LEU A 56 -25.05 0.13 4.33
C LEU A 56 -25.57 -0.54 5.61
N THR A 57 -26.56 0.05 6.27
CA THR A 57 -27.17 -0.53 7.49
C THR A 57 -27.90 -1.84 7.18
N SER A 58 -28.62 -1.90 6.06
CA SER A 58 -29.30 -3.10 5.59
C SER A 58 -28.32 -4.23 5.25
N ALA A 59 -27.18 -3.89 4.63
CA ALA A 59 -26.13 -4.86 4.35
C ALA A 59 -25.60 -5.53 5.63
N LEU A 60 -25.36 -4.73 6.69
CA LEU A 60 -24.93 -5.26 7.99
C LEU A 60 -26.01 -6.16 8.62
N ALA A 61 -27.27 -5.73 8.58
CA ALA A 61 -28.39 -6.49 9.12
C ALA A 61 -28.58 -7.84 8.41
N THR A 62 -28.37 -7.90 7.10
CA THR A 62 -28.43 -9.12 6.28
C THR A 62 -27.46 -10.20 6.77
N HIS A 63 -26.32 -9.80 7.35
CA HIS A 63 -25.33 -10.72 7.92
C HIS A 63 -25.42 -10.83 9.45
N HIS A 64 -26.52 -10.40 10.06
CA HIS A 64 -26.74 -10.39 11.51
C HIS A 64 -25.63 -9.65 12.30
N LEU A 65 -25.06 -8.60 11.71
CA LEU A 65 -24.03 -7.79 12.33
C LEU A 65 -24.64 -6.57 13.02
N PRO A 66 -24.04 -6.10 14.13
CA PRO A 66 -24.50 -4.89 14.79
C PRO A 66 -24.37 -3.68 13.84
N PRO A 67 -25.27 -2.70 13.93
CA PRO A 67 -25.17 -1.47 13.16
C PRO A 67 -23.94 -0.67 13.58
N LEU A 68 -23.54 0.28 12.73
CA LEU A 68 -22.46 1.23 13.03
C LEU A 68 -23.06 2.52 13.56
N ASP A 69 -22.37 3.15 14.52
CA ASP A 69 -22.77 4.47 15.07
C ASP A 69 -22.79 5.56 13.98
N THR A 70 -21.93 5.43 12.97
CA THR A 70 -21.87 6.34 11.83
C THR A 70 -21.35 5.63 10.58
N VAL A 71 -21.77 6.10 9.41
CA VAL A 71 -21.28 5.65 8.10
C VAL A 71 -20.77 6.81 7.24
N GLN A 72 -20.84 8.04 7.76
CA GLN A 72 -20.49 9.26 7.02
C GLN A 72 -19.08 9.24 6.43
N PRO A 73 -18.02 8.76 7.12
CA PRO A 73 -16.68 8.71 6.53
C PRO A 73 -16.61 7.93 5.21
N ILE A 74 -17.44 6.89 5.05
CA ILE A 74 -17.51 6.08 3.82
C ILE A 74 -18.25 6.88 2.75
N LEU A 75 -19.45 7.38 3.09
CA LEU A 75 -20.32 8.12 2.17
C LEU A 75 -19.63 9.37 1.63
N ASP A 76 -18.91 10.11 2.48
CA ASP A 76 -18.20 11.31 2.06
C ASP A 76 -16.96 11.00 1.21
N THR A 77 -16.43 9.78 1.26
CA THR A 77 -15.17 9.43 0.58
C THR A 77 -15.40 9.12 -0.89
N LEU A 78 -16.46 8.38 -1.22
CA LEU A 78 -16.73 7.89 -2.57
C LEU A 78 -16.90 9.01 -3.62
N PRO A 79 -17.66 10.10 -3.37
CA PRO A 79 -17.77 11.20 -4.33
C PRO A 79 -16.45 11.93 -4.57
N ARG A 80 -15.57 11.98 -3.56
CA ARG A 80 -14.27 12.64 -3.65
C ARG A 80 -13.18 11.78 -4.29
N HIS A 81 -13.38 10.47 -4.33
CA HIS A 81 -12.38 9.49 -4.75
C HIS A 81 -13.09 8.45 -5.64
N PRO A 82 -13.44 8.83 -6.88
CA PRO A 82 -14.11 7.92 -7.80
C PRO A 82 -13.26 6.69 -8.10
N LEU A 83 -13.88 5.52 -8.18
CA LEU A 83 -13.22 4.23 -8.31
C LEU A 83 -13.77 3.54 -9.57
N PRO A 84 -12.93 3.27 -10.59
CA PRO A 84 -13.41 2.58 -11.79
C PRO A 84 -13.61 1.08 -11.65
N SER A 85 -13.14 0.46 -10.56
CA SER A 85 -13.57 -0.86 -10.09
C SER A 85 -13.01 -1.10 -8.70
N LEU A 86 -13.89 -1.13 -7.70
CA LEU A 86 -13.53 -1.41 -6.32
C LEU A 86 -13.00 -2.84 -6.17
N ARG A 87 -13.62 -3.82 -6.83
CA ARG A 87 -13.18 -5.22 -6.80
C ARG A 87 -11.77 -5.39 -7.36
N ALA A 88 -11.49 -4.89 -8.55
CA ALA A 88 -10.16 -5.00 -9.15
C ALA A 88 -9.11 -4.27 -8.30
N GLY A 89 -9.46 -3.08 -7.81
CA GLY A 89 -8.60 -2.31 -6.94
C GLY A 89 -8.26 -2.98 -5.60
N LEU A 90 -9.23 -3.66 -4.97
CA LEU A 90 -9.03 -4.42 -3.74
C LEU A 90 -8.06 -5.59 -3.96
N LEU A 91 -8.26 -6.35 -5.04
CA LEU A 91 -7.41 -7.49 -5.39
C LEU A 91 -5.99 -7.05 -5.75
N SER A 92 -5.87 -5.97 -6.54
CA SER A 92 -4.58 -5.37 -6.89
C SER A 92 -3.85 -4.86 -5.63
N LEU A 93 -4.55 -4.26 -4.68
CA LEU A 93 -3.93 -3.79 -3.44
C LEU A 93 -3.48 -4.95 -2.54
N ALA A 94 -4.28 -6.02 -2.43
CA ALA A 94 -3.94 -7.21 -1.65
C ALA A 94 -2.69 -7.91 -2.20
N LYS A 95 -2.55 -7.99 -3.54
CA LYS A 95 -1.46 -8.72 -4.20
C LYS A 95 -1.35 -10.17 -3.70
N HIS A 96 -0.27 -10.50 -3.00
CA HIS A 96 0.02 -11.82 -2.42
C HIS A 96 -0.41 -11.92 -0.95
N ASP A 97 -0.87 -10.83 -0.34
CA ASP A 97 -1.39 -10.83 1.02
C ASP A 97 -2.82 -11.43 1.04
N SER A 98 -3.20 -12.06 2.17
CA SER A 98 -4.59 -12.40 2.42
C SER A 98 -5.46 -11.13 2.45
N PRO A 99 -6.65 -11.12 1.83
CA PRO A 99 -7.51 -9.94 1.86
C PRO A 99 -8.00 -9.61 3.27
N ASP A 100 -8.18 -10.61 4.15
CA ASP A 100 -8.48 -10.38 5.58
C ASP A 100 -7.35 -9.62 6.27
N THR A 101 -6.12 -10.06 6.03
CA THR A 101 -4.91 -9.41 6.53
C THR A 101 -4.81 -7.96 6.05
N LEU A 102 -5.12 -7.70 4.77
CA LEU A 102 -5.19 -6.35 4.24
C LEU A 102 -6.20 -5.48 5.02
N LEU A 103 -7.43 -5.97 5.22
CA LEU A 103 -8.45 -5.22 5.96
C LEU A 103 -8.06 -4.97 7.41
N LEU A 104 -7.46 -5.98 8.07
CA LEU A 104 -6.95 -5.87 9.43
C LEU A 104 -5.87 -4.78 9.56
N ARG A 105 -5.02 -4.58 8.54
CA ARG A 105 -4.05 -3.46 8.53
C ARG A 105 -4.75 -2.10 8.63
N PHE A 106 -5.81 -1.87 7.86
CA PHE A 106 -6.58 -0.62 7.91
C PHE A 106 -7.36 -0.47 9.23
N LEU A 107 -7.96 -1.55 9.73
CA LEU A 107 -8.66 -1.54 11.02
C LEU A 107 -7.73 -1.17 12.16
N ARG A 108 -6.54 -1.78 12.25
CA ARG A 108 -5.54 -1.42 13.26
C ARG A 108 -5.06 0.03 13.10
N ALA A 109 -4.74 0.45 11.88
CA ALA A 109 -4.29 1.81 11.58
C ALA A 109 -5.34 2.90 11.90
N ARG A 110 -6.62 2.51 12.00
CA ARG A 110 -7.74 3.39 12.34
C ARG A 110 -8.38 3.02 13.68
N LYS A 111 -7.58 2.47 14.61
CA LYS A 111 -7.99 2.20 16.00
C LYS A 111 -9.31 1.42 16.08
N TRP A 112 -9.51 0.47 15.16
CA TRP A 112 -10.71 -0.36 15.05
C TRP A 112 -12.02 0.39 14.75
N SER A 113 -11.94 1.59 14.16
CA SER A 113 -13.10 2.30 13.61
C SER A 113 -13.40 1.78 12.20
N VAL A 114 -14.44 0.96 12.05
CA VAL A 114 -14.88 0.41 10.75
C VAL A 114 -15.11 1.52 9.69
N PRO A 115 -15.84 2.62 9.96
CA PRO A 115 -16.08 3.64 8.94
C PRO A 115 -14.79 4.32 8.46
N ALA A 116 -13.93 4.71 9.39
CA ALA A 116 -12.64 5.35 9.07
C ALA A 116 -11.66 4.39 8.37
N ALA A 117 -11.66 3.11 8.73
CA ALA A 117 -10.84 2.08 8.09
C ALA A 117 -11.27 1.85 6.64
N THR A 118 -12.58 1.65 6.41
CA THR A 118 -13.14 1.49 5.06
C THR A 118 -12.89 2.74 4.21
N ALA A 119 -13.11 3.94 4.77
CA ALA A 119 -12.81 5.19 4.06
C ALA A 119 -11.32 5.30 3.67
N MET A 120 -10.41 4.91 4.55
CA MET A 120 -8.97 4.92 4.25
C MET A 120 -8.60 3.90 3.16
N LEU A 121 -9.23 2.71 3.18
CA LEU A 121 -9.05 1.69 2.14
C LEU A 121 -9.48 2.22 0.77
N LEU A 122 -10.68 2.82 0.68
CA LEU A 122 -11.20 3.39 -0.57
C LEU A 122 -10.25 4.47 -1.14
N ARG A 123 -9.72 5.34 -0.27
CA ARG A 123 -8.71 6.34 -0.67
C ARG A 123 -7.41 5.69 -1.16
N ALA A 124 -6.96 4.61 -0.52
CA ALA A 124 -5.76 3.90 -0.93
C ALA A 124 -5.93 3.24 -2.31
N ILE A 125 -7.10 2.66 -2.58
CA ILE A 125 -7.43 2.09 -3.90
C ILE A 125 -7.51 3.19 -4.95
N HIS A 126 -8.17 4.31 -4.65
CA HIS A 126 -8.23 5.45 -5.56
C HIS A 126 -6.84 6.00 -5.87
N PHE A 127 -5.99 6.20 -4.85
CA PHE A 127 -4.62 6.63 -5.03
C PHE A 127 -3.87 5.69 -5.98
N ARG A 128 -3.98 4.38 -5.76
CA ARG A 128 -3.35 3.36 -6.62
C ARG A 128 -3.80 3.48 -8.07
N HIS A 129 -5.09 3.70 -8.29
CA HIS A 129 -5.66 3.89 -9.61
C HIS A 129 -5.17 5.20 -10.26
N THR A 130 -5.24 6.33 -9.55
CA THR A 130 -4.82 7.64 -10.08
C THR A 130 -3.34 7.73 -10.40
N GLN A 131 -2.50 7.02 -9.65
CA GLN A 131 -1.06 6.93 -9.88
C GLN A 131 -0.68 5.78 -10.82
N ASP A 132 -1.67 4.99 -11.26
CA ASP A 132 -1.52 3.79 -12.09
C ASP A 132 -0.32 2.93 -11.67
N ILE A 133 -0.24 2.60 -10.36
CA ILE A 133 0.94 1.97 -9.77
C ILE A 133 1.26 0.64 -10.44
N ASP A 134 0.23 -0.11 -10.84
CA ASP A 134 0.43 -1.41 -11.49
C ASP A 134 1.16 -1.27 -12.83
N ALA A 135 0.72 -0.35 -13.70
CA ALA A 135 1.36 -0.17 -15.00
C ALA A 135 2.66 0.65 -14.91
N GLN A 136 2.68 1.76 -14.15
CA GLN A 136 3.81 2.69 -14.15
C GLN A 136 4.96 2.28 -13.24
N ILE A 137 4.69 1.48 -12.19
CA ILE A 137 5.68 1.12 -11.19
C ILE A 137 6.00 -0.37 -11.24
N LEU A 138 5.00 -1.26 -11.26
CA LEU A 138 5.26 -2.70 -11.20
C LEU A 138 5.65 -3.29 -12.55
N ALA A 139 4.97 -2.87 -13.63
CA ALA A 139 5.26 -3.35 -14.97
C ALA A 139 6.51 -2.69 -15.57
N THR A 140 6.92 -1.51 -15.07
CA THR A 140 8.11 -0.78 -15.54
C THR A 140 9.28 -0.98 -14.58
N THR A 141 10.04 -2.04 -14.81
CA THR A 141 11.15 -2.50 -13.97
C THR A 141 12.40 -1.63 -14.10
N GLU A 142 13.41 -1.91 -13.26
CA GLU A 142 14.76 -1.34 -13.41
C GLU A 142 15.40 -1.69 -14.76
N LEU A 143 15.04 -2.84 -15.34
CA LEU A 143 15.52 -3.26 -16.64
C LEU A 143 14.91 -2.39 -17.75
N ASP A 144 13.62 -2.08 -17.67
CA ASP A 144 12.94 -1.20 -18.62
C ASP A 144 13.52 0.21 -18.57
N ALA A 145 13.77 0.73 -17.36
CA ALA A 145 14.44 2.02 -17.18
C ALA A 145 15.85 2.03 -17.81
N LEU A 146 16.57 0.90 -17.77
CA LEU A 146 17.90 0.79 -18.40
C LEU A 146 17.80 0.85 -19.93
N TYR A 147 16.84 0.15 -20.52
CA TYR A 147 16.63 0.19 -21.96
C TYR A 147 16.18 1.57 -22.46
N GLU A 148 15.29 2.22 -21.71
CA GLU A 148 14.85 3.60 -22.00
C GLU A 148 16.01 4.59 -21.91
N ALA A 149 16.90 4.44 -20.91
CA ALA A 149 18.04 5.32 -20.73
C ALA A 149 19.13 5.14 -21.80
N THR A 150 19.31 3.94 -22.35
CA THR A 150 20.34 3.66 -23.36
C THR A 150 19.85 3.73 -24.81
N ALA A 151 18.54 3.94 -25.03
CA ALA A 151 17.89 3.90 -26.34
C ALA A 151 18.16 2.59 -27.14
N GLN A 152 18.49 1.50 -26.43
CA GLN A 152 18.70 0.18 -27.02
C GLN A 152 17.62 -0.77 -26.50
N PRO A 153 16.58 -1.10 -27.30
CA PRO A 153 15.58 -2.08 -26.87
C PRO A 153 16.21 -3.47 -26.75
N PRO A 154 15.69 -4.34 -25.85
CA PRO A 154 16.11 -5.73 -25.75
C PRO A 154 15.94 -6.44 -27.11
N GLN A 155 16.93 -7.24 -27.50
CA GLN A 155 16.73 -8.29 -28.50
C GLN A 155 16.04 -9.53 -27.93
N THR A 156 15.76 -9.53 -26.62
CA THR A 156 15.08 -10.61 -25.92
C THR A 156 13.61 -10.65 -26.37
N PRO A 157 13.09 -11.83 -26.78
CA PRO A 157 11.70 -11.94 -27.21
C PRO A 157 10.76 -11.57 -26.06
N PRO A 158 9.61 -10.94 -26.37
CA PRO A 158 8.63 -10.55 -25.36
C PRO A 158 8.20 -11.77 -24.54
N ILE A 159 8.12 -11.60 -23.21
CA ILE A 159 7.67 -12.66 -22.30
C ILE A 159 6.19 -12.96 -22.62
N PRO A 160 5.83 -14.20 -22.98
CA PRO A 160 4.44 -14.56 -23.24
C PRO A 160 3.56 -14.25 -22.03
N GLY A 161 2.53 -13.42 -22.22
CA GLY A 161 1.60 -13.02 -21.16
C GLY A 161 1.91 -11.70 -20.47
N ALA A 162 2.97 -10.98 -20.86
CA ALA A 162 3.13 -9.57 -20.49
C ALA A 162 2.03 -8.75 -21.20
N ILE A 163 0.95 -8.47 -20.48
CA ILE A 163 -0.10 -7.55 -20.93
C ILE A 163 0.60 -6.20 -21.14
N GLY A 164 0.43 -5.63 -22.34
CA GLY A 164 1.23 -4.54 -22.88
C GLY A 164 1.66 -3.53 -21.83
N ALA A 165 2.98 -3.32 -21.73
CA ALA A 165 3.50 -2.13 -21.10
C ALA A 165 2.92 -0.96 -21.88
N THR A 166 1.83 -0.37 -21.36
CA THR A 166 1.45 0.99 -21.72
C THR A 166 2.73 1.79 -21.62
N THR A 167 3.21 2.33 -22.75
CA THR A 167 4.46 3.09 -22.78
C THR A 167 4.33 4.21 -21.75
N VAL A 168 4.94 4.03 -20.59
CA VAL A 168 5.04 5.09 -19.61
C VAL A 168 5.79 6.21 -20.32
N GLN A 169 5.23 7.41 -20.33
CA GLN A 169 5.90 8.58 -20.90
C GLN A 169 7.01 9.03 -19.94
N THR A 170 8.05 8.22 -19.83
CA THR A 170 9.31 8.54 -19.15
C THR A 170 10.34 8.94 -20.19
N THR A 171 11.05 10.04 -19.93
CA THR A 171 12.17 10.42 -20.79
C THR A 171 13.39 9.55 -20.46
N ALA A 172 14.32 9.39 -21.41
CA ALA A 172 15.59 8.71 -21.16
C ALA A 172 16.34 9.33 -19.95
N THR A 173 16.23 10.66 -19.78
CA THR A 173 16.79 11.39 -18.63
C THR A 173 16.11 11.00 -17.32
N ASP A 174 14.78 10.92 -17.27
CA ASP A 174 14.04 10.51 -16.07
C ASP A 174 14.34 9.07 -15.67
N SER A 175 14.46 8.18 -16.66
CA SER A 175 14.80 6.77 -16.42
C SER A 175 16.24 6.59 -15.95
N GLN A 176 17.19 7.35 -16.52
CA GLN A 176 18.56 7.40 -15.99
C GLN A 176 18.60 7.95 -14.57
N ALA A 177 17.85 9.01 -14.29
CA ALA A 177 17.76 9.60 -12.96
C ALA A 177 17.17 8.63 -11.92
N PHE A 178 16.13 7.87 -12.27
CA PHE A 178 15.59 6.79 -11.45
C PHE A 178 16.67 5.74 -11.13
N LEU A 179 17.41 5.27 -12.14
CA LEU A 179 18.50 4.31 -11.96
C LEU A 179 19.62 4.86 -11.09
N ASP A 180 19.95 6.14 -11.21
CA ASP A 180 20.96 6.77 -10.37
C ASP A 180 20.55 6.75 -8.90
N GLN A 181 19.26 6.94 -8.58
CA GLN A 181 18.77 6.81 -7.20
C GLN A 181 18.91 5.39 -6.64
N MET A 182 18.65 4.38 -7.47
CA MET A 182 18.84 2.96 -7.13
C MET A 182 20.31 2.65 -6.90
N ARG A 183 21.19 3.02 -7.84
CA ARG A 183 22.65 2.73 -7.81
C ARG A 183 23.37 3.47 -6.69
N MET A 184 22.96 4.71 -6.43
CA MET A 184 23.46 5.49 -5.30
C MET A 184 23.01 4.88 -3.96
N GLY A 185 22.00 4.01 -3.98
CA GLY A 185 21.43 3.31 -2.83
C GLY A 185 20.79 4.28 -1.83
N LYS A 186 19.98 5.24 -2.30
CA LYS A 186 19.26 6.15 -1.40
C LYS A 186 18.37 5.39 -0.40
N ALA A 187 17.86 4.24 -0.80
CA ALA A 187 17.23 3.26 0.06
C ALA A 187 17.86 1.88 -0.20
N ILE A 188 18.11 1.13 0.87
CA ILE A 188 18.57 -0.27 0.79
C ILE A 188 17.71 -1.13 1.71
N VAL A 189 17.42 -2.36 1.30
CA VAL A 189 16.64 -3.31 2.11
C VAL A 189 17.62 -4.37 2.58
N HIS A 190 17.80 -4.51 3.90
CA HIS A 190 18.74 -5.46 4.43
C HIS A 190 18.35 -5.95 5.83
N GLY A 191 18.37 -7.27 5.99
CA GLY A 191 18.09 -7.93 7.27
C GLY A 191 16.66 -7.73 7.76
N THR A 192 16.44 -8.17 8.98
CA THR A 192 15.17 -8.04 9.70
C THR A 192 15.43 -7.48 11.09
N ASP A 193 14.42 -6.82 11.66
CA ASP A 193 14.47 -6.41 13.06
C ASP A 193 14.21 -7.61 14.00
N ARG A 194 14.18 -7.35 15.32
CA ARG A 194 13.91 -8.39 16.34
C ARG A 194 12.52 -9.02 16.23
N GLN A 195 11.61 -8.43 15.45
CA GLN A 195 10.26 -8.93 15.21
C GLN A 195 10.15 -9.61 13.83
N GLY A 196 11.27 -9.80 13.12
CA GLY A 196 11.29 -10.41 11.78
C GLY A 196 10.87 -9.48 10.66
N ARG A 197 10.70 -8.17 10.92
CA ARG A 197 10.26 -7.20 9.91
C ARG A 197 11.42 -6.81 8.99
N PRO A 198 11.27 -6.89 7.65
CA PRO A 198 12.28 -6.38 6.73
C PRO A 198 12.61 -4.92 7.03
N VAL A 199 13.91 -4.60 7.07
CA VAL A 199 14.38 -3.23 7.35
C VAL A 199 14.81 -2.55 6.06
N MET A 200 14.13 -1.47 5.73
CA MET A 200 14.52 -0.54 4.68
C MET A 200 15.25 0.65 5.31
N LEU A 201 16.53 0.79 5.02
CA LEU A 201 17.37 1.91 5.45
C LEU A 201 17.35 3.02 4.40
N VAL A 202 16.90 4.21 4.78
CA VAL A 202 16.90 5.39 3.91
C VAL A 202 18.04 6.31 4.31
N ARG A 203 18.97 6.55 3.38
CA ARG A 203 20.18 7.36 3.59
C ARG A 203 19.90 8.80 3.22
N VAL A 204 19.37 9.56 4.19
CA VAL A 204 18.90 10.95 3.99
C VAL A 204 20.02 11.87 3.46
N ARG A 205 21.28 11.64 3.85
CA ARG A 205 22.43 12.43 3.37
C ARG A 205 22.63 12.41 1.84
N LEU A 206 22.06 11.41 1.16
CA LEU A 206 22.14 11.26 -0.29
C LEU A 206 20.96 11.94 -1.00
N HIS A 207 19.99 12.48 -0.27
CA HIS A 207 18.89 13.23 -0.83
C HIS A 207 19.33 14.68 -1.10
N GLN A 208 19.28 15.08 -2.37
CA GLN A 208 19.53 16.46 -2.80
C GLN A 208 18.21 17.06 -3.30
N PRO A 209 17.62 18.03 -2.57
CA PRO A 209 16.41 18.70 -3.00
C PRO A 209 16.59 19.36 -4.38
N GLY A 210 15.60 19.21 -5.27
CA GLY A 210 15.61 19.83 -6.60
C GLY A 210 16.50 19.15 -7.65
N GLN A 211 17.26 18.10 -7.29
CA GLN A 211 18.07 17.36 -8.26
C GLN A 211 17.21 16.55 -9.24
N GLN A 212 16.03 16.11 -8.81
CA GLN A 212 15.14 15.24 -9.58
C GLN A 212 13.71 15.75 -9.54
N SER A 213 12.94 15.42 -10.58
CA SER A 213 11.52 15.73 -10.63
C SER A 213 10.74 14.96 -9.56
N GLU A 214 9.60 15.51 -9.13
CA GLU A 214 8.71 14.85 -8.18
C GLU A 214 8.24 13.48 -8.70
N ALA A 215 8.01 13.36 -10.01
CA ALA A 215 7.64 12.10 -10.66
C ALA A 215 8.73 11.03 -10.50
N VAL A 216 10.01 11.37 -10.74
CA VAL A 216 11.14 10.43 -10.59
C VAL A 216 11.34 10.01 -9.14
N VAL A 217 11.20 10.93 -8.19
CA VAL A 217 11.29 10.61 -6.75
C VAL A 217 10.11 9.74 -6.30
N THR A 218 8.89 10.06 -6.74
CA THR A 218 7.69 9.28 -6.45
C THR A 218 7.79 7.88 -7.01
N ARG A 219 8.25 7.73 -8.26
CA ARG A 219 8.51 6.41 -8.88
C ARG A 219 9.50 5.59 -8.06
N PHE A 220 10.62 6.19 -7.64
CA PHE A 220 11.61 5.53 -6.79
C PHE A 220 11.03 5.07 -5.45
N ILE A 221 10.25 5.93 -4.76
CA ILE A 221 9.64 5.59 -3.47
C ILE A 221 8.64 4.45 -3.62
N LEU A 222 7.75 4.52 -4.62
CA LEU A 222 6.73 3.50 -4.86
C LEU A 222 7.37 2.16 -5.26
N HIS A 223 8.39 2.19 -6.13
CA HIS A 223 9.17 0.99 -6.49
C HIS A 223 9.74 0.31 -5.24
N MET A 224 10.44 1.07 -4.39
CA MET A 224 11.02 0.52 -3.16
C MET A 224 9.97 -0.05 -2.21
N ILE A 225 8.84 0.63 -2.00
CA ILE A 225 7.76 0.14 -1.14
C ILE A 225 7.20 -1.18 -1.70
N GLU A 226 6.95 -1.23 -3.00
CA GLU A 226 6.36 -2.41 -3.64
C GLU A 226 7.34 -3.59 -3.71
N THR A 227 8.63 -3.34 -3.94
CA THR A 227 9.68 -4.37 -3.89
C THR A 227 9.85 -4.93 -2.47
N VAL A 228 9.85 -4.07 -1.44
CA VAL A 228 9.95 -4.50 -0.04
C VAL A 228 8.79 -5.41 0.35
N ARG A 229 7.58 -5.17 -0.15
CA ARG A 229 6.42 -6.03 0.14
C ARG A 229 6.66 -7.47 -0.28
N LEU A 230 7.43 -7.73 -1.35
CA LEU A 230 7.76 -9.10 -1.79
C LEU A 230 8.63 -9.88 -0.80
N THR A 231 9.24 -9.18 0.17
CA THR A 231 10.07 -9.79 1.21
C THR A 231 9.30 -10.10 2.50
N LEU A 232 8.01 -9.74 2.56
CA LEU A 232 7.15 -10.06 3.69
C LEU A 232 6.86 -11.56 3.71
N VAL A 233 7.06 -12.17 4.87
CA VAL A 233 6.77 -13.58 5.11
C VAL A 233 5.79 -13.66 6.27
N ASP A 234 4.70 -14.40 6.11
CA ASP A 234 3.73 -14.63 7.19
C ASP A 234 4.44 -15.08 8.48
N PRO A 235 4.08 -14.55 9.67
CA PRO A 235 2.97 -13.64 9.99
C PRO A 235 3.32 -12.14 9.90
N VAL A 236 4.46 -11.79 9.29
CA VAL A 236 4.94 -10.41 9.23
C VAL A 236 4.22 -9.64 8.14
N GLU A 237 3.55 -8.56 8.56
CA GLU A 237 2.70 -7.75 7.69
C GLU A 237 3.23 -6.34 7.41
N THR A 238 4.38 -5.98 7.99
CA THR A 238 4.94 -4.62 7.93
C THR A 238 6.45 -4.67 7.75
N ALA A 239 6.97 -3.79 6.91
CA ALA A 239 8.40 -3.46 6.89
C ALA A 239 8.67 -2.22 7.76
N VAL A 240 9.90 -2.08 8.23
CA VAL A 240 10.35 -0.91 8.99
C VAL A 240 11.20 -0.04 8.09
N CYS A 241 10.79 1.21 7.90
CA CYS A 241 11.60 2.23 7.26
C CYS A 241 12.37 3.01 8.33
N SER A 242 13.70 2.97 8.29
CA SER A 242 14.58 3.69 9.21
C SER A 242 15.35 4.78 8.47
N LEU A 243 15.14 6.03 8.87
CA LEU A 243 15.89 7.18 8.35
C LEU A 243 17.26 7.23 9.05
N CYS A 244 18.33 7.00 8.30
CA CYS A 244 19.68 7.00 8.83
C CYS A 244 20.33 8.38 8.62
N TYR A 245 20.43 9.14 9.71
CA TYR A 245 21.22 10.36 9.80
C TYR A 245 22.58 10.00 10.40
N ILE A 246 23.54 9.60 9.56
CA ILE A 246 24.93 9.49 10.02
C ILE A 246 25.44 10.92 10.20
N LEU A 247 25.54 11.40 11.44
CA LEU A 247 26.25 12.63 11.79
C LEU A 247 27.75 12.34 11.66
N ASP A 248 28.35 12.72 10.54
CA ASP A 248 29.74 12.38 10.18
C ASP A 248 30.82 13.20 10.91
N ASP A 249 30.56 13.78 12.08
CA ASP A 249 31.53 14.70 12.72
C ASP A 249 32.29 14.14 13.94
N ALA A 250 32.06 12.88 14.35
CA ALA A 250 32.65 12.35 15.59
C ALA A 250 33.62 11.16 15.45
N ILE A 251 33.75 10.52 14.27
CA ILE A 251 34.52 9.25 14.14
C ILE A 251 35.86 9.42 13.39
N ARG A 252 36.19 10.61 12.88
CA ARG A 252 37.52 10.90 12.28
C ARG A 252 38.48 11.69 13.17
N ARG A 253 38.14 11.93 14.44
CA ARG A 253 39.05 12.53 15.44
C ARG A 253 39.20 11.58 16.63
N GLY A 254 40.09 10.62 16.49
CA GLY A 254 40.52 9.67 17.52
C GLY A 254 41.80 9.01 17.09
#